data_AF-A0A7Y5UXA3-F1
#
_entry.id   AF-A0A7Y5UXA3-F1
#
_cell.length_a   1.000
_cell.length_b   1.000
_cell.length_c   1.000
_cell.angle_alpha   90.00
_cell.angle_beta   90.00
_cell.angle_gamma   90.00
#
_symmetry.space_group_name_H-M   'P 1'
#
loop_
_entity.id
_entity.type
_entity.pdbx_description
1 polymer ?
#
loop_
_entity_poly.entity_id
_entity_poly.type
_entity_poly.pdbx_seq_one_letter_code
_entity_poly.pdbx_strand_id
1 'polypeptide(L)'
;MAGARLILPDGSIQPSIATRLSLRKYLTQQLLLDRAGIAHRLFGEYWLDVNSIAEPILVEQTTGACMCCRREAIAQVGPMDESYWMYCEDSDYCERFLARGWGIAYVPQATMLHVLGGSSKSARAEMIAAYNLAAARYFAQNHGPLEGFLARLIGLLGSSLRLLLWSGATLATLGRVERFRQQVRLFARTVYLTAWPAKRGR
;
A
#
# COMPACT_ATOMS: atom_id res chain seq x y z
N MET A 1 5.50 7.01 18.10
CA MET A 1 6.26 7.01 16.83
C MET A 1 6.04 8.36 16.14
N ALA A 2 7.02 8.87 15.41
CA ALA A 2 6.91 10.10 14.64
C ALA A 2 7.34 9.85 13.18
N GLY A 3 6.50 10.26 12.23
CA GLY A 3 6.77 10.27 10.80
C GLY A 3 7.10 11.67 10.30
N ALA A 4 7.95 11.74 9.28
CA ALA A 4 8.38 12.99 8.65
C ALA A 4 7.50 13.37 7.43
N ARG A 5 7.54 14.64 7.04
CA ARG A 5 7.13 15.08 5.70
C ARG A 5 8.10 14.52 4.67
N LEU A 6 7.55 13.91 3.63
CA LEU A 6 8.34 13.42 2.50
C LEU A 6 8.22 14.39 1.33
N ILE A 7 9.36 14.75 0.75
CA ILE A 7 9.43 15.53 -0.48
C ILE A 7 10.09 14.70 -1.59
N LEU A 8 9.59 14.84 -2.81
CA LEU A 8 10.17 14.21 -3.99
C LEU A 8 11.31 15.08 -4.55
N PRO A 9 12.17 14.55 -5.45
CA PRO A 9 13.25 15.31 -6.07
C PRO A 9 12.81 16.55 -6.85
N ASP A 10 11.56 16.59 -7.30
CA ASP A 10 10.95 17.76 -7.97
C ASP A 10 10.41 18.81 -7.00
N GLY A 11 10.56 18.60 -5.68
CA GLY A 11 10.09 19.49 -4.62
C GLY A 11 8.63 19.29 -4.23
N SER A 12 7.88 18.42 -4.91
CA SER A 12 6.49 18.13 -4.53
C SER A 12 6.41 17.31 -3.24
N ILE A 13 5.35 17.54 -2.45
CA ILE A 13 5.11 16.79 -1.21
C ILE A 13 4.51 15.43 -1.58
N GLN A 14 5.11 14.36 -1.08
CA GLN A 14 4.57 13.01 -1.22
C GLN A 14 3.57 12.74 -0.07
N PRO A 15 2.39 12.17 -0.35
CA PRO A 15 1.54 11.61 0.70
C PRO A 15 2.31 10.59 1.53
N SER A 16 2.36 10.81 2.85
CA SER A 16 3.14 9.99 3.78
C SER A 16 2.38 9.54 5.03
N ILE A 17 1.09 9.89 5.13
CA ILE A 17 0.22 9.48 6.23
C ILE A 17 -1.10 8.96 5.71
N ALA A 18 -1.65 7.99 6.43
CA ALA A 18 -2.90 7.36 6.06
C ALA A 18 -3.74 7.07 7.30
N THR A 19 -5.02 6.87 7.05
CA THR A 19 -5.94 6.24 7.99
C THR A 19 -5.70 4.73 8.01
N ARG A 20 -6.30 4.05 8.99
CA ARG A 20 -6.24 2.60 9.13
C ARG A 20 -6.71 1.89 7.86
N LEU A 21 -5.89 0.96 7.39
CA LEU A 21 -6.22 0.11 6.26
C LEU A 21 -7.36 -0.86 6.65
N SER A 22 -8.46 -0.81 5.92
CA SER A 22 -9.64 -1.66 6.12
C SER A 22 -10.00 -2.38 4.82
N LEU A 23 -10.68 -3.54 4.92
CA LEU A 23 -11.08 -4.31 3.74
C LEU A 23 -11.88 -3.48 2.73
N ARG A 24 -12.74 -2.57 3.21
CA ARG A 24 -13.50 -1.65 2.35
C ARG A 24 -12.60 -0.69 1.57
N LYS A 25 -11.59 -0.09 2.21
CA LYS A 25 -10.62 0.82 1.56
C LYS A 25 -9.72 0.06 0.59
N TYR A 26 -9.31 -1.15 0.98
CA TYR A 26 -8.55 -2.02 0.10
C TYR A 26 -9.37 -2.47 -1.12
N LEU A 27 -10.65 -2.80 -0.94
CA LEU A 27 -11.58 -3.11 -2.02
C LEU A 27 -11.72 -1.95 -3.00
N THR A 28 -11.93 -0.73 -2.52
CA THR A 28 -12.09 0.43 -3.42
C THR A 28 -10.83 0.72 -4.22
N GLN A 29 -9.63 0.58 -3.62
CA GLN A 29 -8.35 0.66 -4.33
C GLN A 29 -8.22 -0.42 -5.41
N GLN A 30 -8.62 -1.65 -5.08
CA GLN A 30 -8.57 -2.77 -6.02
C GLN A 30 -9.60 -2.62 -7.15
N LEU A 31 -10.73 -1.95 -6.92
CA LEU A 31 -11.74 -1.66 -7.95
C LEU A 31 -11.54 -0.33 -8.70
N LEU A 32 -10.45 0.42 -8.43
CA LEU A 32 -10.19 1.75 -9.01
C LEU A 32 -11.23 2.82 -8.64
N LEU A 33 -12.04 2.58 -7.60
CA LEU A 33 -13.09 3.50 -7.15
C LEU A 33 -12.54 4.70 -6.38
N ASP A 34 -11.34 4.55 -5.82
CA ASP A 34 -10.54 5.64 -5.26
C ASP A 34 -10.17 6.66 -6.35
N ARG A 35 -9.67 6.18 -7.50
CA ARG A 35 -9.31 7.03 -8.63
C ARG A 35 -10.50 7.71 -9.31
N ALA A 36 -11.68 7.10 -9.21
CA ALA A 36 -12.92 7.69 -9.70
C ALA A 36 -13.53 8.71 -8.72
N GLY A 37 -12.95 8.91 -7.53
CA GLY A 37 -13.49 9.79 -6.48
C GLY A 37 -14.73 9.25 -5.77
N ILE A 38 -15.19 8.04 -6.12
CA ILE A 38 -16.39 7.41 -5.54
C ILE A 38 -16.11 6.93 -4.12
N ALA A 39 -14.92 6.35 -3.88
CA ALA A 39 -14.55 5.81 -2.58
C ALA A 39 -14.49 6.88 -1.48
N HIS A 40 -14.00 8.08 -1.82
CA HIS A 40 -13.87 9.20 -0.88
C HIS A 40 -15.22 9.60 -0.27
N ARG A 41 -16.29 9.56 -1.09
CA ARG A 41 -17.65 9.91 -0.65
C ARG A 41 -18.28 8.89 0.28
N LEU A 42 -17.90 7.61 0.15
CA LEU A 42 -18.54 6.51 0.88
C LEU A 42 -17.79 6.14 2.16
N PHE A 43 -16.45 6.21 2.15
CA PHE A 43 -15.61 5.62 3.21
C PHE A 43 -14.50 6.53 3.73
N GLY A 44 -14.46 7.78 3.26
CA GLY A 44 -13.38 8.73 3.55
C GLY A 44 -12.07 8.39 2.85
N GLU A 45 -11.09 9.26 3.02
CA GLU A 45 -9.79 9.13 2.35
C GLU A 45 -8.93 8.06 3.04
N TYR A 46 -8.16 7.30 2.24
CA TYR A 46 -7.12 6.45 2.81
C TYR A 46 -5.88 7.28 3.12
N TRP A 47 -5.28 7.87 2.10
CA TRP A 47 -4.21 8.87 2.21
C TRP A 47 -4.80 10.21 2.62
N LEU A 48 -4.19 10.87 3.60
CA LEU A 48 -4.61 12.21 4.01
C LEU A 48 -3.84 13.27 3.20
N ASP A 49 -4.50 14.39 2.91
CA ASP A 49 -3.85 15.55 2.33
C ASP A 49 -2.91 16.22 3.35
N VAL A 50 -1.62 16.08 3.10
CA VAL A 50 -0.55 16.62 3.95
C VAL A 50 -0.19 18.07 3.63
N ASN A 51 -0.67 18.62 2.51
CA ASN A 51 -0.26 19.96 2.07
C ASN A 51 -0.76 21.06 3.01
N SER A 52 -1.92 20.84 3.64
CA SER A 52 -2.54 21.81 4.56
C SER A 52 -2.10 21.66 6.02
N ILE A 53 -1.28 20.64 6.34
CA ILE A 53 -0.89 20.33 7.71
C ILE A 53 0.40 21.09 8.06
N ALA A 54 0.26 22.15 8.86
CA ALA A 54 1.37 22.99 9.30
C ALA A 54 1.92 22.59 10.68
N GLU A 55 1.09 22.01 11.54
CA GLU A 55 1.47 21.63 12.91
C GLU A 55 1.48 20.11 13.09
N PRO A 56 2.23 19.59 14.08
CA PRO A 56 2.22 18.16 14.35
C PRO A 56 0.81 17.67 14.73
N ILE A 57 0.40 16.56 14.13
CA ILE A 57 -0.89 15.93 14.40
C ILE A 57 -0.72 14.46 14.75
N LEU A 58 -1.66 13.92 15.51
CA LEU A 58 -1.78 12.47 15.68
C LEU A 58 -2.43 11.84 14.45
N VAL A 59 -1.89 10.70 14.02
CA VAL A 59 -2.34 9.96 12.83
C VAL A 59 -2.46 8.48 13.17
N GLU A 60 -3.15 7.74 12.31
CA GLU A 60 -3.28 6.27 12.47
C GLU A 60 -2.13 5.53 11.80
N GLN A 61 -1.61 6.06 10.68
CA GLN A 61 -0.49 5.47 9.95
C GLN A 61 0.46 6.53 9.41
N THR A 62 1.75 6.20 9.37
CA THR A 62 2.79 6.92 8.65
C THR A 62 3.57 5.94 7.78
N THR A 63 4.09 6.39 6.64
CA THR A 63 4.91 5.55 5.77
C THR A 63 6.22 5.17 6.44
N GLY A 64 6.70 3.96 6.17
CA GLY A 64 7.98 3.46 6.67
C GLY A 64 9.24 4.16 6.13
N ALA A 65 9.11 5.12 5.20
CA ALA A 65 10.24 5.78 4.56
C ALA A 65 11.11 6.61 5.53
N CYS A 66 10.51 7.19 6.57
CA CYS A 66 11.24 7.81 7.68
C CYS A 66 10.38 7.81 8.95
N MET A 67 10.82 7.05 9.94
CA MET A 67 10.17 6.94 11.24
C MET A 67 11.19 7.11 12.35
N CYS A 68 10.81 7.85 13.39
CA CYS A 68 11.54 7.94 14.64
C CYS A 68 10.69 7.37 15.78
N CYS A 69 11.27 6.43 16.53
CA CYS A 69 10.59 5.73 17.61
C CYS A 69 11.38 5.86 18.91
N ARG A 70 10.67 6.05 20.03
CA ARG A 70 11.28 5.96 21.36
C ARG A 70 11.80 4.54 21.58
N ARG A 71 12.99 4.41 22.15
CA ARG A 71 13.60 3.10 22.42
C ARG A 71 12.72 2.20 23.28
N GLU A 72 12.09 2.76 24.31
CA GLU A 72 11.13 2.05 25.17
C GLU A 72 9.91 1.53 24.40
N ALA A 73 9.43 2.29 23.40
CA ALA A 73 8.31 1.88 22.57
C ALA A 73 8.72 0.71 21.67
N ILE A 74 9.92 0.75 21.08
CA ILE A 74 10.48 -0.39 20.32
C ILE A 74 10.63 -1.62 21.22
N ALA A 75 11.15 -1.45 22.44
CA ALA A 75 11.33 -2.58 23.37
C ALA A 75 9.98 -3.25 23.73
N GLN A 76 8.89 -2.48 23.80
CA GLN A 76 7.55 -3.04 24.04
C GLN A 76 6.95 -3.65 22.76
N VAL A 77 6.97 -2.93 21.63
CA VAL A 77 6.28 -3.31 20.39
C VAL A 77 7.04 -4.39 19.59
N GLY A 78 8.36 -4.41 19.71
CA GLY A 78 9.26 -5.23 18.90
C GLY A 78 9.70 -4.53 17.61
N PRO A 79 10.54 -5.20 16.79
CA PRO A 79 10.94 -4.72 15.48
C PRO A 79 9.79 -4.82 14.45
N MET A 80 10.02 -4.28 13.25
CA MET A 80 9.13 -4.52 12.11
C MET A 80 9.13 -6.02 11.75
N ASP A 81 8.01 -6.53 11.23
CA ASP A 81 7.89 -7.95 10.87
C ASP A 81 8.63 -8.22 9.55
N GLU A 82 9.81 -8.82 9.62
CA GLU A 82 10.68 -9.11 8.47
C GLU A 82 10.07 -10.10 7.46
N SER A 83 8.97 -10.76 7.82
CA SER A 83 8.26 -11.63 6.86
C SER A 83 7.46 -10.85 5.81
N TYR A 84 7.23 -9.54 6.01
CA TYR A 84 6.84 -8.65 4.93
C TYR A 84 8.08 -8.34 4.09
N TRP A 85 8.12 -8.82 2.85
CA TRP A 85 9.18 -8.45 1.93
C TRP A 85 9.06 -6.99 1.46
N MET A 86 7.82 -6.54 1.23
CA MET A 86 7.50 -5.19 0.75
C MET A 86 6.01 -4.92 0.95
N TYR A 87 5.69 -3.69 1.34
CA TYR A 87 4.36 -3.16 1.63
C TYR A 87 3.68 -3.74 2.87
N CYS A 88 2.83 -2.91 3.47
CA CYS A 88 2.04 -3.18 4.67
C CYS A 88 2.88 -3.47 5.93
N GLU A 89 4.21 -3.51 5.85
CA GLU A 89 5.10 -3.65 7.00
C GLU A 89 5.00 -2.45 7.94
N ASP A 90 4.82 -1.25 7.36
CA ASP A 90 4.64 0.01 8.07
C ASP A 90 3.22 0.14 8.64
N SER A 91 2.20 -0.24 7.87
CA SER A 91 0.83 -0.33 8.38
C SER A 91 0.73 -1.30 9.57
N ASP A 92 1.31 -2.49 9.46
CA ASP A 92 1.38 -3.48 10.56
C ASP A 92 2.11 -2.90 11.77
N TYR A 93 3.23 -2.21 11.56
CA TYR A 93 3.97 -1.60 12.64
C TYR A 93 3.17 -0.50 13.35
N CYS A 94 2.45 0.33 12.59
CA CYS A 94 1.55 1.33 13.13
C CYS A 94 0.44 0.71 13.99
N GLU A 95 -0.21 -0.36 13.52
CA GLU A 95 -1.21 -1.10 14.30
C GLU A 95 -0.65 -1.60 15.62
N ARG A 96 0.56 -2.19 15.61
CA ARG A 96 1.19 -2.69 16.83
C ARG A 96 1.59 -1.59 17.80
N PHE A 97 1.99 -0.40 17.31
CA PHE A 97 2.22 0.77 18.16
C PHE A 97 0.93 1.22 18.85
N LEU A 98 -0.15 1.39 18.08
CA LEU A 98 -1.45 1.82 18.59
C LEU A 98 -2.02 0.79 19.58
N ALA A 99 -1.91 -0.50 19.29
CA ALA A 99 -2.37 -1.58 20.16
C ALA A 99 -1.65 -1.63 21.52
N ARG A 100 -0.46 -1.03 21.62
CA ARG A 100 0.30 -0.88 22.88
C ARG A 100 0.13 0.50 23.52
N GLY A 101 -0.82 1.31 23.04
CA GLY A 101 -1.13 2.63 23.58
C GLY A 101 -0.14 3.73 23.16
N TRP A 102 0.77 3.45 22.22
CA TRP A 102 1.70 4.46 21.72
C TRP A 102 1.04 5.28 20.61
N GLY A 103 1.08 6.61 20.76
CA GLY A 103 0.65 7.52 19.69
C GLY A 103 1.60 7.52 18.48
N ILE A 104 1.04 7.83 17.32
CA ILE A 104 1.77 8.06 16.07
C ILE A 104 1.53 9.51 15.68
N ALA A 105 2.60 10.27 15.47
CA ALA A 105 2.53 11.67 15.09
C ALA A 105 3.11 11.88 13.69
N TYR A 106 2.50 12.78 12.93
CA TYR A 106 3.09 13.38 11.75
C TYR A 106 3.75 14.70 12.14
N VAL A 107 5.01 14.91 11.76
CA VAL A 107 5.78 16.12 12.10
C VAL A 107 6.16 16.85 10.80
N PRO A 108 5.38 17.84 10.35
CA PRO A 108 5.60 18.51 9.06
C PRO A 108 6.90 19.31 8.98
N GLN A 109 7.46 19.71 10.13
CA GLN A 109 8.73 20.44 10.23
C GLN A 109 9.94 19.53 9.95
N ALA A 110 9.83 18.23 10.22
CA ALA A 110 10.83 17.24 9.84
C ALA A 110 10.61 16.87 8.37
N THR A 111 11.48 17.33 7.48
CA THR A 111 11.35 17.08 6.04
C THR A 111 12.46 16.18 5.54
N MET A 112 12.09 15.13 4.79
CA MET A 112 13.02 14.14 4.24
C MET A 112 12.82 14.01 2.74
N LEU A 113 13.93 14.04 1.99
CA LEU A 113 13.93 13.77 0.56
C LEU A 113 13.75 12.27 0.31
N HIS A 114 12.71 11.90 -0.43
CA HIS A 114 12.43 10.53 -0.81
C HIS A 114 12.60 10.35 -2.33
N VAL A 115 13.67 9.67 -2.71
CA VAL A 115 13.94 9.33 -4.12
C VAL A 115 13.21 8.03 -4.47
N LEU A 116 12.01 8.16 -5.04
CA LEU A 116 11.21 7.01 -5.46
C LEU A 116 11.86 6.20 -6.60
N GLY A 117 11.58 4.89 -6.63
CA GLY A 117 11.79 4.08 -7.83
C GLY A 117 13.17 3.44 -7.98
N GLY A 118 14.01 3.45 -6.94
CA GLY A 118 15.27 2.69 -6.91
C GLY A 118 15.08 1.17 -7.11
N SER A 119 13.96 0.61 -6.63
CA SER A 119 13.76 -0.85 -6.55
C SER A 119 12.65 -1.42 -7.46
N SER A 120 11.92 -0.58 -8.23
CA SER A 120 10.61 -0.98 -8.79
C SER A 120 10.47 -0.94 -10.32
N LYS A 121 11.45 -0.39 -11.06
CA LYS A 121 11.28 -0.16 -12.51
C LYS A 121 11.26 -1.45 -13.35
N SER A 122 11.92 -2.53 -12.90
CA SER A 122 12.05 -3.79 -13.66
C SER A 122 11.08 -4.90 -13.24
N ALA A 123 10.34 -4.76 -12.13
CA ALA A 123 9.56 -5.84 -11.54
C ALA A 123 8.13 -5.42 -11.13
N ARG A 124 7.46 -4.62 -11.97
CA ARG A 124 6.16 -4.02 -11.61
C ARG A 124 5.07 -5.04 -11.29
N ALA A 125 5.02 -6.16 -12.01
CA ALA A 125 4.02 -7.20 -11.77
C ALA A 125 4.23 -7.86 -10.40
N GLU A 126 5.48 -8.08 -10.02
CA GLU A 126 5.93 -8.60 -8.74
C GLU A 126 5.61 -7.64 -7.61
N MET A 127 5.82 -6.33 -7.79
CA MET A 127 5.49 -5.33 -6.78
C MET A 127 3.98 -5.27 -6.51
N ILE A 128 3.15 -5.32 -7.55
CA ILE A 128 1.68 -5.35 -7.36
C ILE A 128 1.25 -6.66 -6.69
N ALA A 129 1.81 -7.79 -7.10
CA ALA A 129 1.51 -9.08 -6.47
C ALA A 129 1.99 -9.12 -5.00
N ALA A 130 3.15 -8.54 -4.71
CA ALA A 130 3.67 -8.40 -3.34
C ALA A 130 2.73 -7.56 -2.49
N TYR A 131 2.23 -6.42 -2.99
CA TYR A 131 1.23 -5.63 -2.28
C TYR A 131 -0.04 -6.44 -1.98
N ASN A 132 -0.56 -7.18 -2.96
CA ASN A 132 -1.76 -8.01 -2.76
C ASN A 132 -1.55 -9.10 -1.70
N LEU A 133 -0.37 -9.74 -1.69
CA LEU A 133 -0.01 -10.77 -0.72
C LEU A 133 0.24 -10.19 0.67
N ALA A 134 0.92 -9.04 0.75
CA ALA A 134 1.17 -8.31 1.97
C ALA A 134 -0.12 -7.81 2.62
N ALA A 135 -1.07 -7.29 1.84
CA ALA A 135 -2.39 -6.92 2.34
C ALA A 135 -3.12 -8.14 2.93
N ALA A 136 -3.14 -9.28 2.23
CA ALA A 136 -3.75 -10.50 2.74
C ALA A 136 -3.10 -10.97 4.06
N ARG A 137 -1.77 -10.86 4.17
CA ARG A 137 -1.04 -11.14 5.41
C ARG A 137 -1.42 -10.16 6.52
N TYR A 138 -1.42 -8.86 6.24
CA TYR A 138 -1.79 -7.81 7.19
C TYR A 138 -3.17 -8.05 7.79
N PHE A 139 -4.17 -8.33 6.94
CA PHE A 139 -5.52 -8.62 7.40
C PHE A 139 -5.60 -9.94 8.19
N ALA A 140 -4.87 -10.98 7.77
CA ALA A 140 -4.80 -12.24 8.51
C ALA A 140 -4.22 -12.06 9.92
N GLN A 141 -3.14 -11.29 10.05
CA GLN A 141 -2.45 -11.06 11.32
C GLN A 141 -3.27 -10.16 12.26
N ASN A 142 -3.81 -9.06 11.75
CA ASN A 142 -4.42 -8.04 12.59
C ASN A 142 -5.92 -8.28 12.83
N HIS A 143 -6.65 -8.88 11.87
CA HIS A 143 -8.11 -9.03 11.93
C HIS A 143 -8.59 -10.49 11.79
N GLY A 144 -7.66 -11.44 11.61
CA GLY A 144 -7.94 -12.87 11.58
C GLY A 144 -8.02 -13.50 10.18
N PRO A 145 -8.05 -14.84 10.11
CA PRO A 145 -7.82 -15.58 8.86
C PRO A 145 -8.89 -15.34 7.80
N LEU A 146 -10.14 -15.09 8.20
CA LEU A 146 -11.22 -14.79 7.26
C LEU A 146 -10.96 -13.48 6.51
N GLU A 147 -10.58 -12.40 7.20
CA GLU A 147 -10.26 -11.14 6.55
C GLU A 147 -9.02 -11.27 5.65
N GLY A 148 -8.02 -12.04 6.07
CA GLY A 148 -6.87 -12.36 5.23
C GLY A 148 -7.27 -13.07 3.93
N PHE A 149 -8.17 -14.05 4.02
CA PHE A 149 -8.73 -14.73 2.85
C PHE A 149 -9.53 -13.79 1.95
N LEU A 150 -10.39 -12.93 2.52
CA LEU A 150 -11.15 -11.95 1.75
C LEU A 150 -10.22 -10.95 1.04
N ALA A 151 -9.21 -10.43 1.72
CA ALA A 151 -8.20 -9.55 1.11
C ALA A 151 -7.46 -10.25 -0.04
N ARG A 152 -7.18 -11.54 0.08
CA ARG A 152 -6.61 -12.35 -1.01
C ARG A 152 -7.50 -12.34 -2.25
N LEU A 153 -8.80 -12.59 -2.06
CA LEU A 153 -9.79 -12.59 -3.13
C LEU A 153 -9.95 -11.19 -3.76
N ILE A 154 -9.95 -10.15 -2.93
CA ILE A 154 -10.05 -8.75 -3.37
C ILE A 154 -8.85 -8.35 -4.24
N GLY A 155 -7.62 -8.74 -3.86
CA GLY A 155 -6.42 -8.48 -4.68
C GLY A 155 -6.42 -9.25 -6.01
N LEU A 156 -6.92 -10.49 -6.01
CA LEU A 156 -7.13 -11.28 -7.23
C LEU A 156 -8.18 -10.63 -8.13
N LEU A 157 -9.33 -10.24 -7.57
CA LEU A 157 -10.41 -9.55 -8.28
C LEU A 157 -9.90 -8.27 -8.95
N GLY A 158 -9.19 -7.42 -8.20
CA GLY A 158 -8.65 -6.17 -8.74
C GLY A 158 -7.64 -6.38 -9.87
N SER A 159 -6.79 -7.39 -9.76
CA SER A 159 -5.80 -7.72 -10.79
C SER A 159 -6.48 -8.30 -12.05
N SER A 160 -7.47 -9.18 -11.87
CA SER A 160 -8.26 -9.77 -12.94
C SER A 160 -9.13 -8.74 -13.66
N LEU A 161 -9.74 -7.80 -12.94
CA LEU A 161 -10.49 -6.70 -13.54
C LEU A 161 -9.59 -5.88 -14.47
N ARG A 162 -8.39 -5.51 -14.03
CA ARG A 162 -7.44 -4.77 -14.87
C ARG A 162 -6.98 -5.58 -16.07
N LEU A 163 -6.75 -6.89 -15.91
CA LEU A 163 -6.46 -7.80 -17.03
C LEU A 163 -7.57 -7.79 -18.08
N LEU A 164 -8.84 -7.89 -17.65
CA LEU A 164 -10.01 -7.86 -18.54
C LEU A 164 -10.11 -6.51 -19.27
N LEU A 165 -9.99 -5.40 -18.56
CA LEU A 165 -10.05 -4.06 -19.14
C LEU A 165 -8.97 -3.83 -20.20
N TRP A 166 -7.71 -4.21 -19.91
CA TRP A 166 -6.62 -4.07 -20.86
C TRP A 166 -6.70 -5.06 -22.02
N SER A 167 -7.28 -6.24 -21.80
CA SER A 167 -7.56 -7.20 -22.89
C SER A 167 -8.61 -6.64 -23.83
N GLY A 168 -9.71 -6.08 -23.31
CA GLY A 168 -10.72 -5.38 -24.09
C GLY A 168 -10.15 -4.21 -24.89
N ALA A 169 -9.31 -3.37 -24.27
CA ALA A 169 -8.62 -2.27 -24.96
C ALA A 169 -7.66 -2.76 -26.07
N THR A 170 -6.98 -3.88 -25.83
CA THR A 170 -6.12 -4.52 -26.84
C THR A 170 -6.94 -5.02 -28.02
N LEU A 171 -8.07 -5.70 -27.78
CA LEU A 171 -8.97 -6.17 -28.83
C LEU A 171 -9.60 -5.01 -29.61
N ALA A 172 -10.06 -3.96 -28.93
CA ALA A 172 -10.64 -2.77 -29.56
C ALA A 172 -9.65 -2.03 -30.46
N THR A 173 -8.34 -2.15 -30.20
CA THR A 173 -7.28 -1.57 -31.04
C THR A 173 -6.68 -2.58 -32.02
N LEU A 174 -7.27 -3.77 -32.17
CA LEU A 174 -6.74 -4.89 -32.96
C LEU A 174 -5.28 -5.22 -32.63
N GLY A 175 -4.89 -5.00 -31.38
CA GLY A 175 -3.54 -5.19 -30.89
C GLY A 175 -2.51 -4.18 -31.42
N ARG A 176 -2.89 -3.09 -32.08
CA ARG A 176 -1.95 -2.11 -32.67
C ARG A 176 -1.21 -1.27 -31.63
N VAL A 177 -1.79 -1.08 -30.45
CA VAL A 177 -1.21 -0.26 -29.38
C VAL A 177 -0.35 -1.14 -28.44
N GLU A 178 0.97 -1.04 -28.56
CA GLU A 178 1.92 -1.85 -27.76
C GLU A 178 1.73 -1.67 -26.25
N ARG A 179 1.44 -0.44 -25.80
CA ARG A 179 1.18 -0.15 -24.38
C ARG A 179 0.07 -1.03 -23.80
N PHE A 180 -0.99 -1.33 -24.55
CA PHE A 180 -2.10 -2.14 -24.05
C PHE A 180 -1.70 -3.61 -23.92
N ARG A 181 -0.95 -4.14 -24.90
CA ARG A 181 -0.37 -5.49 -24.85
C ARG A 181 0.57 -5.65 -23.65
N GLN A 182 1.38 -4.63 -23.36
CA GLN A 182 2.26 -4.64 -22.19
C GLN A 182 1.47 -4.68 -20.88
N GLN A 183 0.37 -3.94 -20.77
CA GLN A 183 -0.50 -3.99 -19.58
C GLN A 183 -1.18 -5.36 -19.43
N VAL A 184 -1.61 -6.00 -20.52
CA VAL A 184 -2.14 -7.37 -20.48
C VAL A 184 -1.09 -8.34 -19.92
N ARG A 185 0.16 -8.31 -20.43
CA ARG A 185 1.24 -9.16 -19.92
C ARG A 185 1.52 -8.91 -18.44
N LEU A 186 1.55 -7.63 -18.04
CA LEU A 186 1.76 -7.21 -16.66
C LEU A 186 0.69 -7.79 -15.73
N PHE A 187 -0.60 -7.58 -16.04
CA PHE A 187 -1.68 -8.04 -15.16
C PHE A 187 -1.92 -9.55 -15.24
N ALA A 188 -1.66 -10.20 -16.37
CA ALA A 188 -1.64 -11.66 -16.45
C ALA A 188 -0.59 -12.26 -15.50
N ARG A 189 0.62 -11.69 -15.50
CA ARG A 189 1.69 -12.07 -14.57
C ARG A 189 1.32 -11.76 -13.12
N THR A 190 0.74 -10.58 -12.84
CA THR A 190 0.27 -10.24 -11.49
C THR A 190 -0.79 -11.21 -11.01
N VAL A 191 -1.79 -11.57 -11.83
CA VAL A 191 -2.81 -12.57 -11.46
C VAL A 191 -2.15 -13.91 -11.15
N TYR A 192 -1.21 -14.38 -11.98
CA TYR A 192 -0.48 -15.63 -11.73
C TYR A 192 0.29 -15.60 -10.40
N LEU A 193 1.13 -14.59 -10.17
CA LEU A 193 1.90 -14.43 -8.94
C LEU A 193 1.01 -14.23 -7.70
N THR A 194 -0.13 -13.56 -7.89
CA THR A 194 -1.15 -13.41 -6.86
C THR A 194 -2.00 -14.65 -6.75
N ALA A 195 -2.07 -15.62 -7.65
CA ALA A 195 -2.83 -16.85 -7.41
C ALA A 195 -1.93 -17.92 -6.79
N TRP A 196 -0.71 -17.99 -7.31
CA TRP A 196 0.27 -19.02 -7.02
C TRP A 196 1.58 -18.39 -6.52
N PRO A 197 1.59 -17.87 -5.28
CA PRO A 197 2.79 -17.26 -4.73
C PRO A 197 3.86 -18.33 -4.60
N ALA A 198 5.03 -18.08 -5.18
CA ALA A 198 6.19 -18.93 -4.96
C ALA A 198 6.46 -19.01 -3.45
N LYS A 199 6.75 -20.21 -2.93
CA LYS A 199 7.30 -20.35 -1.59
C LYS A 199 8.64 -19.63 -1.58
N ARG A 200 8.67 -18.40 -1.05
CA ARG A 200 9.95 -17.72 -0.79
C ARG A 200 10.57 -18.42 0.42
N GLY A 201 11.72 -19.04 0.19
CA GLY A 201 12.53 -19.64 1.26
C GLY A 201 12.85 -18.58 2.31
N ARG A 202 12.76 -18.98 3.58
CA ARG A 202 13.27 -18.19 4.70
C ARG A 202 14.79 -18.26 4.69
#